data_AF-A0A8S1HNR2-F1
#
_entry.id   AF-A0A8S1HNR2-F1
#
_cell.length_a   1.000
_cell.length_b   1.000
_cell.length_c   1.000
_cell.angle_alpha   90.00
_cell.angle_beta   90.00
_cell.angle_gamma   90.00
#
_symmetry.space_group_name_H-M   'P 1'
#
loop_
_entity.id
_entity.type
_entity.pdbx_description
1 polymer ?
#
loop_
_entity_poly.entity_id
_entity_poly.type
_entity_poly.pdbx_seq_one_letter_code
_entity_poly.pdbx_strand_id
1 'polypeptide(L)'
;MKLIFSALLFLTLASACYSLTPGETCETCQVVLRTVYGHFSANVPSRKKLVNQLKHECKRHFTYRRRCLLAMKDQGEFIFREMTNPDFKPIKICFILKECKRLQSPIPEDFVLSNTTDSSVLSETTVYADDTETSVFPSEHGSPLWSVLNN
;
A
#
# COMPACT_ATOMS: atom_id res chain seq x y z
N MET A 1 -36.16 27.22 -16.14
CA MET A 1 -34.92 26.87 -16.89
C MET A 1 -33.63 27.11 -16.10
N LYS A 2 -33.47 28.21 -15.34
CA LYS A 2 -32.27 28.48 -14.52
C LYS A 2 -32.00 27.43 -13.42
N LEU A 3 -33.06 26.89 -12.80
CA LEU A 3 -32.94 25.85 -11.77
C LEU A 3 -32.47 24.49 -12.32
N ILE A 4 -32.81 24.17 -13.57
CA ILE A 4 -32.43 22.90 -14.22
C ILE A 4 -30.94 22.92 -14.58
N PHE A 5 -30.44 24.04 -15.11
CA PHE A 5 -29.01 24.23 -15.37
C PHE A 5 -28.17 24.21 -14.09
N SER A 6 -28.68 24.80 -13.01
CA SER A 6 -28.01 24.76 -11.71
C SER A 6 -27.94 23.32 -11.15
N ALA A 7 -29.02 22.56 -11.20
CA ALA A 7 -29.04 21.16 -10.75
C ALA A 7 -28.10 20.27 -11.57
N LEU A 8 -28.04 20.43 -12.90
CA LEU A 8 -27.10 19.72 -13.77
C LEU A 8 -25.63 20.10 -13.49
N LEU A 9 -25.36 21.37 -13.18
CA LEU A 9 -24.02 21.82 -12.80
C LEU A 9 -23.60 21.25 -11.44
N PHE A 10 -24.52 21.20 -10.46
CA PHE A 10 -24.25 20.57 -9.16
C PHE A 10 -24.05 19.06 -9.28
N LEU A 11 -24.84 18.35 -10.10
CA LEU A 11 -24.65 16.92 -10.34
C LEU A 11 -23.30 16.61 -11.02
N THR A 12 -22.89 17.44 -11.99
CA THR A 12 -21.60 17.27 -12.68
C THR A 12 -20.41 17.61 -11.78
N LEU A 13 -20.50 18.64 -10.94
CA LEU A 13 -19.48 18.94 -9.93
C LEU A 13 -19.39 17.86 -8.84
N ALA A 14 -20.53 17.36 -8.36
CA ALA A 14 -20.56 16.29 -7.37
C ALA A 14 -19.89 15.01 -7.90
N SER A 15 -20.13 14.67 -9.17
CA SER A 15 -19.45 13.55 -9.83
C SER A 15 -17.96 13.81 -10.10
N ALA A 16 -17.51 15.07 -10.13
CA ALA A 16 -16.10 15.43 -10.31
C ALA A 16 -15.30 15.45 -9.00
N CYS A 17 -15.98 15.42 -7.85
CA CYS A 17 -15.39 15.47 -6.52
C CYS A 17 -15.27 14.09 -5.84
N TYR A 18 -15.05 13.02 -6.60
CA TYR A 18 -14.47 11.78 -6.04
C TYR A 18 -13.00 12.00 -5.69
N SER A 19 -12.76 12.84 -4.68
CA SER A 19 -11.47 12.92 -4.02
C SER A 19 -11.30 11.63 -3.22
N LEU A 20 -10.38 10.76 -3.64
CA LEU A 20 -10.02 9.58 -2.85
C LEU A 20 -9.75 10.02 -1.41
N THR A 21 -10.32 9.28 -0.47
CA THR A 21 -9.98 9.43 0.93
C THR A 21 -8.48 9.13 1.12
N PRO A 22 -7.83 9.71 2.14
CA PRO A 22 -6.41 9.44 2.39
C PRO A 22 -6.11 7.96 2.65
N GLY A 23 -7.09 7.17 3.11
CA GLY A 23 -6.97 5.70 3.23
C GLY A 23 -6.83 5.04 1.88
N GLU A 24 -7.79 5.29 0.98
CA GLU A 24 -7.83 4.73 -0.37
C GLU A 24 -6.60 5.11 -1.20
N THR A 25 -6.03 6.31 -1.02
CA THR A 25 -4.78 6.70 -1.72
C THR A 25 -3.60 5.84 -1.29
N CYS A 26 -3.46 5.60 0.01
CA CYS A 26 -2.38 4.80 0.56
C CYS A 26 -2.51 3.33 0.12
N GLU A 27 -3.72 2.79 0.19
CA GLU A 27 -4.02 1.43 -0.26
C GLU A 27 -3.75 1.28 -1.76
N THR A 28 -4.28 2.17 -2.59
CA THR A 28 -4.08 2.10 -4.04
C THR A 28 -2.60 2.25 -4.42
N CYS A 29 -1.84 3.10 -3.73
CA CYS A 29 -0.40 3.20 -3.92
C CYS A 29 0.30 1.87 -3.65
N GLN A 30 -0.01 1.23 -2.51
CA GLN A 30 0.60 -0.04 -2.13
C GLN A 30 0.23 -1.16 -3.12
N VAL A 31 -1.02 -1.20 -3.58
CA VAL A 31 -1.50 -2.13 -4.61
C VAL A 31 -0.72 -1.94 -5.91
N VAL A 32 -0.60 -0.71 -6.43
CA VAL A 32 0.14 -0.44 -7.67
C VAL A 32 1.57 -0.96 -7.57
N LEU A 33 2.27 -0.64 -6.48
CA LEU A 33 3.66 -1.08 -6.29
C LEU A 33 3.78 -2.60 -6.17
N ARG A 34 2.88 -3.25 -5.42
CA ARG A 34 2.86 -4.70 -5.26
C ARG A 34 2.56 -5.41 -6.59
N THR A 35 1.59 -4.92 -7.36
CA THR A 35 1.24 -5.47 -8.67
C THR A 35 2.42 -5.36 -9.64
N VAL A 36 3.11 -4.22 -9.67
CA VAL A 36 4.29 -4.06 -10.53
C VAL A 36 5.44 -4.96 -10.09
N TYR A 37 5.66 -5.10 -8.78
CA TYR A 37 6.68 -6.01 -8.25
C TYR A 37 6.38 -7.47 -8.59
N GLY A 38 5.12 -7.89 -8.43
CA GLY A 38 4.63 -9.22 -8.82
C GLY A 38 4.71 -9.47 -10.33
N HIS A 39 4.44 -8.46 -11.16
CA HIS A 39 4.60 -8.53 -12.62
C HIS A 39 6.04 -8.88 -13.03
N PHE A 40 7.03 -8.44 -12.26
CA PHE A 40 8.44 -8.78 -12.46
C PHE A 40 8.88 -10.04 -11.72
N SER A 41 7.96 -10.80 -11.13
CA SER A 41 8.28 -11.99 -10.31
C SER A 41 9.33 -11.68 -9.24
N ALA A 42 9.16 -10.54 -8.55
CA ALA A 42 10.09 -10.04 -7.53
C ALA A 42 11.52 -9.69 -8.02
N ASN A 43 11.76 -9.66 -9.34
CA ASN A 43 13.07 -9.34 -9.92
C ASN A 43 12.97 -8.23 -10.98
N VAL A 44 13.22 -6.99 -10.57
CA VAL A 44 13.08 -5.82 -11.45
C VAL A 44 14.24 -5.71 -12.44
N PRO A 45 14.01 -5.82 -13.76
CA PRO A 45 15.08 -5.99 -14.74
C PRO A 45 15.85 -4.69 -15.05
N SER A 46 15.17 -3.54 -15.06
CA SER A 46 15.81 -2.23 -15.26
C SER A 46 14.89 -1.09 -14.86
N ARG A 47 15.48 0.06 -14.52
CA ARG A 47 14.75 1.30 -14.19
C ARG A 47 13.76 1.70 -15.28
N LYS A 48 14.15 1.62 -16.56
CA LYS A 48 13.29 2.00 -17.69
C LYS A 48 12.06 1.08 -17.80
N LYS A 49 12.25 -0.23 -17.65
CA LYS A 49 11.15 -1.21 -17.66
C LYS A 49 10.22 -0.99 -16.47
N LEU A 50 10.77 -0.74 -15.28
CA LEU A 50 10.00 -0.42 -14.09
C LEU A 50 9.11 0.81 -14.28
N VAL A 51 9.69 1.94 -14.70
CA VAL A 51 8.94 3.19 -14.88
C VAL A 51 7.85 3.04 -15.93
N ASN A 52 8.11 2.29 -17.01
CA ASN A 52 7.10 2.00 -18.02
C ASN A 52 5.96 1.15 -17.45
N GLN A 53 6.27 0.13 -16.65
CA GLN A 53 5.27 -0.72 -16.02
C GLN A 53 4.45 0.06 -14.97
N LEU A 54 5.08 0.91 -14.15
CA LEU A 54 4.38 1.81 -13.23
C LEU A 54 3.42 2.76 -13.96
N LYS A 55 3.86 3.35 -15.09
CA LYS A 55 2.99 4.20 -15.91
C LYS A 55 1.80 3.43 -16.47
N HIS A 56 2.02 2.17 -16.87
CA HIS A 56 0.95 1.29 -17.34
C HIS A 56 -0.04 0.98 -16.23
N GLU A 57 0.45 0.59 -15.05
CA GLU A 57 -0.39 0.25 -13.91
C GLU A 57 -1.18 1.46 -13.39
N CYS A 58 -0.53 2.63 -13.25
CA CYS A 58 -1.20 3.88 -12.89
C CYS A 58 -2.36 4.24 -13.84
N LYS A 59 -2.31 3.87 -15.13
CA LYS A 59 -3.41 4.16 -16.07
C LYS A 59 -4.64 3.29 -15.84
N ARG A 60 -4.51 2.13 -15.18
CA ARG A 60 -5.61 1.21 -14.87
C ARG A 60 -6.48 1.69 -13.72
N HIS A 61 -5.93 2.51 -12.82
CA HIS A 61 -6.67 3.09 -11.70
C HIS A 61 -7.22 4.48 -12.06
N PHE A 62 -8.38 4.56 -12.71
CA PHE A 62 -8.91 5.83 -13.25
C PHE A 62 -9.00 6.96 -12.21
N THR A 63 -9.43 6.64 -10.99
CA THR A 63 -9.61 7.60 -9.89
C THR A 63 -8.27 8.05 -9.30
N TYR A 64 -7.23 7.19 -9.34
CA TYR A 64 -5.89 7.46 -8.82
C TYR A 64 -4.88 7.90 -9.90
N ARG A 65 -5.23 7.77 -11.19
CA ARG A 65 -4.32 7.86 -12.34
C ARG A 65 -3.47 9.12 -12.37
N ARG A 66 -4.08 10.30 -12.24
CA ARG A 66 -3.37 11.59 -12.33
C ARG A 66 -2.36 11.74 -11.18
N ARG A 67 -2.79 11.41 -9.95
CA ARG A 67 -1.95 11.45 -8.76
C ARG A 67 -0.81 10.43 -8.84
N CYS A 68 -1.11 9.17 -9.19
CA CYS A 68 -0.13 8.10 -9.38
C CYS A 68 0.97 8.49 -10.37
N LEU A 69 0.59 8.97 -11.56
CA LEU A 69 1.57 9.37 -12.58
C LEU A 69 2.44 10.54 -12.11
N LEU A 70 1.89 11.48 -11.35
CA LEU A 70 2.63 12.62 -10.81
C LEU A 70 3.59 12.18 -9.70
N ALA A 71 3.14 11.37 -8.75
CA ALA A 71 3.94 10.85 -7.65
C ALA A 71 5.14 10.02 -8.14
N MET A 72 4.95 9.23 -9.19
CA MET A 72 5.97 8.28 -9.69
C MET A 72 6.94 8.89 -10.70
N LYS A 73 6.63 10.05 -11.31
CA LYS A 73 7.35 10.60 -12.48
C LYS A 73 8.85 10.80 -12.23
N ASP A 74 9.18 11.46 -11.13
CA ASP A 74 10.57 11.86 -10.81
C ASP A 74 11.20 10.95 -9.75
N GLN A 75 10.45 9.97 -9.25
CA GLN A 75 10.86 9.07 -8.18
C GLN A 75 11.34 7.71 -8.68
N GLY A 76 11.40 7.51 -10.01
CA GLY A 76 11.69 6.21 -10.61
C GLY A 76 13.06 5.61 -10.24
N GLU A 77 14.05 6.43 -9.89
CA GLU A 77 15.35 5.92 -9.40
C GLU A 77 15.27 5.42 -7.97
N PHE A 78 14.63 6.20 -7.10
CA PHE A 78 14.36 5.81 -5.72
C PHE A 78 13.52 4.53 -5.64
N ILE A 79 12.44 4.45 -6.40
CA ILE A 79 11.55 3.27 -6.44
C ILE A 79 12.31 2.05 -6.98
N PHE A 80 13.15 2.21 -8.00
CA PHE A 80 13.97 1.12 -8.52
C PHE A 80 14.89 0.55 -7.45
N ARG A 81 15.63 1.41 -6.74
CA ARG A 81 16.51 1.00 -5.65
C ARG A 81 15.77 0.23 -4.57
N GLU A 82 14.61 0.73 -4.15
CA GLU A 82 13.82 0.06 -3.11
C GLU A 82 13.19 -1.26 -3.57
N MET A 83 12.78 -1.38 -4.83
CA MET A 83 12.25 -2.64 -5.36
C MET A 83 13.33 -3.68 -5.62
N THR A 84 14.60 -3.28 -5.76
CA THR A 84 15.73 -4.22 -5.86
C THR A 84 16.24 -4.68 -4.50
N ASN A 85 15.77 -4.07 -3.40
CA ASN A 85 16.14 -4.51 -2.06
C ASN A 85 15.37 -5.79 -1.68
N PRO A 86 16.00 -6.75 -0.98
CA PRO A 86 15.33 -7.97 -0.54
C PRO A 86 14.21 -7.68 0.47
N ASP A 87 14.34 -6.61 1.26
CA ASP A 87 13.35 -6.17 2.25
C ASP A 87 12.31 -5.20 1.67
N PHE A 88 11.93 -5.42 0.40
CA PHE A 88 10.98 -4.58 -0.32
C PHE A 88 9.64 -4.55 0.42
N LYS A 89 9.22 -3.35 0.84
CA LYS A 89 7.91 -3.11 1.47
C LYS A 89 7.22 -1.94 0.76
N PRO A 90 6.10 -2.17 0.04
CA PRO A 90 5.37 -1.13 -0.69
C PRO A 90 5.03 0.10 0.16
N ILE A 91 4.67 -0.11 1.43
CA ILE A 91 4.32 0.98 2.35
C ILE A 91 5.46 1.99 2.56
N LYS A 92 6.73 1.55 2.57
CA LYS A 92 7.88 2.46 2.74
C LYS A 92 7.95 3.47 1.60
N ILE A 93 7.78 2.98 0.38
CA ILE A 93 7.76 3.82 -0.82
C ILE A 93 6.55 4.74 -0.79
N CYS A 94 5.35 4.21 -0.52
CA CYS A 94 4.14 5.03 -0.46
C CYS A 94 4.19 6.12 0.64
N PHE A 95 4.87 5.86 1.75
CA PHE A 95 5.12 6.86 2.78
C PHE A 95 6.03 8.00 2.26
N ILE A 96 7.12 7.65 1.56
CA ILE A 96 8.06 8.63 0.99
C ILE A 96 7.41 9.44 -0.14
N LEU A 97 6.54 8.81 -0.93
CA LEU A 97 5.71 9.48 -1.95
C LEU A 97 4.59 10.35 -1.35
N LYS A 98 4.45 10.38 -0.02
CA LYS A 98 3.38 11.09 0.71
C LYS A 98 1.96 10.61 0.36
N GLU A 99 1.85 9.37 -0.09
CA GLU A 99 0.59 8.70 -0.37
C GLU A 99 0.01 8.04 0.88
N CYS A 100 0.88 7.67 1.84
CA CYS A 100 0.52 7.15 3.15
C CYS A 100 0.88 8.09 4.30
N LYS A 101 0.05 8.13 5.35
CA LYS A 101 0.29 8.81 6.64
C LYS A 101 0.80 7.81 7.69
N ARG A 102 1.38 8.30 8.79
CA ARG A 102 1.98 7.46 9.86
C ARG A 102 1.04 6.47 10.55
N LEU A 103 -0.27 6.65 10.45
CA LEU A 103 -1.28 5.81 11.10
C LEU A 103 -1.89 4.76 10.16
N GLN A 104 -1.40 4.63 8.92
CA GLN A 104 -1.95 3.68 7.96
C GLN A 104 -1.18 2.37 7.95
N SER A 105 -1.92 1.27 8.04
CA SER A 105 -1.37 -0.08 8.14
C SER A 105 -0.83 -0.56 6.79
N PRO A 106 0.22 -1.40 6.79
CA PRO A 106 0.65 -2.13 5.59
C PRO A 106 -0.48 -3.03 5.07
N ILE A 107 -0.60 -3.16 3.75
CA ILE A 107 -1.50 -4.16 3.18
C ILE A 107 -0.95 -5.56 3.52
N PRO A 108 -1.76 -6.49 4.06
CA PRO A 108 -1.37 -7.88 4.29
C PRO A 108 -0.76 -8.53 3.03
N GLU A 109 0.19 -9.46 3.20
CA GLU A 109 0.90 -10.11 2.08
C GLU A 109 -0.03 -11.00 1.23
N ASP A 110 -1.12 -11.47 1.83
CA ASP A 110 -2.18 -12.31 1.26
C ASP A 110 -3.34 -11.53 0.61
N PHE A 111 -3.23 -10.20 0.46
CA PHE A 111 -4.28 -9.42 -0.18
C PHE A 111 -4.43 -9.76 -1.68
N VAL A 112 -5.45 -10.57 -1.99
CA VAL A 112 -5.93 -10.84 -3.35
C VAL A 112 -7.03 -9.82 -3.67
N LEU A 113 -6.83 -9.02 -4.72
CA LEU A 113 -7.88 -8.15 -5.25
C LEU A 113 -8.98 -9.02 -5.86
N SER A 114 -9.99 -9.32 -5.06
CA SER A 114 -11.17 -10.05 -5.50
C SER A 114 -12.03 -9.08 -6.32
N ASN A 115 -12.21 -9.37 -7.61
CA ASN A 115 -13.15 -8.63 -8.44
C ASN A 115 -14.54 -8.68 -7.80
N THR A 116 -15.19 -7.52 -7.76
CA THR A 116 -16.55 -7.27 -7.30
C THR A 116 -17.54 -8.35 -7.75
N THR A 117 -18.15 -9.05 -6.78
CA THR A 117 -19.57 -9.42 -6.80
C THR A 117 -20.02 -9.56 -5.35
N ASP A 118 -21.13 -8.90 -5.01
CA ASP A 118 -21.72 -8.83 -3.67
C ASP A 118 -21.86 -10.19 -2.99
N SER A 119 -21.50 -10.28 -1.71
CA SER A 119 -22.32 -10.93 -0.68
C SER A 119 -21.72 -10.72 0.70
N SER A 120 -22.55 -10.12 1.56
CA SER A 120 -22.44 -10.13 3.01
C SER A 120 -22.18 -11.54 3.55
N VAL A 121 -21.05 -11.73 4.26
CA VAL A 121 -20.96 -12.75 5.28
C VAL A 121 -20.37 -12.11 6.53
N LEU A 122 -21.28 -11.87 7.46
CA LEU A 122 -21.04 -11.69 8.86
C LEU A 122 -20.24 -12.90 9.37
N SER A 123 -19.06 -12.66 9.92
CA SER A 123 -18.43 -13.60 10.85
C SER A 123 -18.01 -12.84 12.08
N GLU A 124 -18.89 -13.00 13.07
CA GLU A 124 -18.74 -12.77 14.49
C GLU A 124 -17.61 -13.67 15.06
N THR A 125 -17.32 -13.47 16.36
CA THR A 125 -16.48 -14.33 17.24
C THR A 125 -14.99 -13.95 17.29
N THR A 126 -14.36 -13.64 18.44
CA THR A 126 -14.74 -13.48 19.85
C THR A 126 -13.64 -12.64 20.50
N VAL A 127 -14.03 -11.66 21.32
CA VAL A 127 -13.14 -10.97 22.26
C VAL A 127 -12.94 -11.89 23.46
N TYR A 128 -11.70 -12.32 23.71
CA TYR A 128 -11.30 -12.70 25.07
C TYR A 128 -10.55 -11.51 25.67
N ALA A 129 -11.21 -10.87 26.64
CA ALA A 129 -10.53 -10.14 27.69
C ALA A 129 -10.09 -11.17 28.72
N ASP A 130 -8.81 -11.16 29.10
CA ASP A 130 -8.37 -11.70 30.38
C ASP A 130 -7.40 -10.69 30.98
N ASP A 131 -7.84 -10.12 32.09
CA ASP A 131 -7.08 -9.23 32.95
C ASP A 131 -6.28 -10.06 33.96
N THR A 132 -5.24 -9.43 34.49
CA THR A 132 -4.71 -9.56 35.88
C THR A 132 -3.46 -10.44 36.12
N GLU A 133 -2.37 -9.69 36.37
CA GLU A 133 -1.28 -9.91 37.36
C GLU A 133 -0.34 -11.12 37.16
N THR A 134 0.97 -10.94 37.11
CA THR A 134 1.78 -10.77 38.33
C THR A 134 3.22 -10.36 38.00
N SER A 135 3.76 -9.45 38.80
CA SER A 135 5.17 -9.02 38.85
C SER A 135 6.12 -10.12 39.34
N VAL A 136 7.24 -10.37 38.62
CA VAL A 136 8.54 -10.74 39.24
C VAL A 136 9.70 -10.33 38.28
N PHE A 137 10.49 -9.34 38.68
CA PHE A 137 11.94 -9.25 38.38
C PHE A 137 12.67 -9.90 39.56
N PRO A 138 13.86 -10.55 39.44
CA PRO A 138 15.07 -9.86 38.95
C PRO A 138 16.20 -10.70 38.28
N SER A 139 17.16 -9.94 37.72
CA SER A 139 18.62 -10.12 37.71
C SER A 139 19.36 -11.21 36.90
N GLU A 140 20.24 -10.66 36.05
CA GLU A 140 21.69 -10.95 35.89
C GLU A 140 22.24 -12.14 35.06
N HIS A 141 23.22 -11.74 34.23
CA HIS A 141 24.40 -12.47 33.74
C HIS A 141 24.25 -13.67 32.79
N GLY A 142 24.80 -13.50 31.56
CA GLY A 142 25.31 -14.63 30.78
C GLY A 142 25.34 -14.46 29.25
N SER A 143 26.37 -13.80 28.71
CA SER A 143 26.93 -14.15 27.38
C SER A 143 27.91 -15.34 27.56
N PRO A 144 28.55 -15.88 26.51
CA PRO A 144 28.09 -16.34 25.18
C PRO A 144 28.63 -17.77 24.89
N LEU A 145 28.26 -18.41 23.77
CA LEU A 145 29.12 -19.26 22.91
C LEU A 145 28.21 -20.00 21.93
N TRP A 146 28.49 -20.00 20.63
CA TRP A 146 29.01 -21.15 19.86
C TRP A 146 28.94 -20.85 18.35
N SER A 147 30.10 -20.49 17.82
CA SER A 147 30.48 -20.57 16.41
C SER A 147 30.75 -22.03 16.03
N VAL A 148 30.07 -22.55 15.02
CA VAL A 148 30.39 -23.80 14.29
C VAL A 148 29.91 -23.52 12.86
N LEU A 149 30.76 -23.45 11.82
CA LEU A 149 31.40 -24.59 11.17
C LEU A 149 32.54 -24.09 10.26
N ASN A 150 33.74 -24.62 10.49
CA ASN A 150 34.82 -24.71 9.50
C ASN A 150 35.61 -25.99 9.84
N ASN A 151 35.08 -27.14 9.40
CA ASN A 151 35.81 -28.27 8.80
C ASN A 151 34.80 -29.34 8.40
#